data_AF-A0AAE0D9K5-F1
#
_entry.id   AF-A0AAE0D9K5-F1
#
_cell.length_a   1.000
_cell.length_b   1.000
_cell.length_c   1.000
_cell.angle_alpha   90.00
_cell.angle_beta   90.00
_cell.angle_gamma   90.00
#
_symmetry.space_group_name_H-M   'P 1'
#
loop_
_entity.id
_entity.type
_entity.pdbx_description
1 polymer ?
#
loop_
_entity_poly.entity_id
_entity_poly.type
_entity_poly.pdbx_seq_one_letter_code
_entity_poly.pdbx_strand_id
1 'polypeptide(L)'
;MASEDGAVLGKLLGLLRKSKLPDKQYIPEVLKLYESLRKSRTTTNVQGAVSNRSTYHLPDGPEQQWRDACLAAADVYLVQTEFKIADEGYKLDMLGSDSVWECVSAFENWVKKHRRDLKASV
;
A
#
# COMPACT_ATOMS: atom_id res chain seq x y z
N MET A 1 1.87 7.68 -1.82
CA MET A 1 2.60 7.10 -0.66
C MET A 1 2.57 7.97 0.59
N ALA A 2 3.36 9.04 0.74
CA ALA A 2 3.44 9.78 2.01
C ALA A 2 2.10 10.37 2.50
N SER A 3 1.24 10.83 1.59
CA SER A 3 -0.10 11.32 1.94
C SER A 3 -1.00 10.21 2.49
N GLU A 4 -0.95 9.02 1.90
CA GLU A 4 -1.67 7.83 2.41
C GLU A 4 -1.13 7.42 3.79
N ASP A 5 0.19 7.47 3.97
CA ASP A 5 0.84 7.15 5.25
C ASP A 5 0.33 8.07 6.37
N GLY A 6 0.28 9.38 6.10
CA GLY A 6 -0.30 10.36 7.02
C GLY A 6 -1.79 10.09 7.31
N ALA A 7 -2.58 9.76 6.28
CA ALA A 7 -4.00 9.45 6.43
C ALA A 7 -4.23 8.18 7.28
N VAL A 8 -3.50 7.09 7.01
CA VAL A 8 -3.63 5.82 7.73
C VAL A 8 -3.16 5.98 9.18
N LEU A 9 -1.99 6.60 9.41
CA LEU A 9 -1.48 6.81 10.76
C LEU A 9 -2.43 7.69 11.58
N GLY A 10 -2.88 8.82 11.02
CA GLY A 10 -3.83 9.72 11.68
C GLY A 10 -5.16 9.03 11.98
N LYS A 11 -5.68 8.23 11.03
CA LYS A 11 -6.93 7.47 11.20
C LYS A 11 -6.80 6.43 12.31
N LEU A 12 -5.73 5.64 12.34
CA LEU A 12 -5.48 4.62 13.35
C LEU A 12 -5.40 5.23 14.76
N LEU A 13 -4.62 6.29 14.95
CA LEU A 13 -4.50 6.97 16.24
C LEU A 13 -5.83 7.60 16.67
N GLY A 14 -6.58 8.18 15.73
CA GLY A 14 -7.92 8.72 15.99
C GLY A 14 -8.93 7.65 16.38
N LEU A 15 -8.87 6.47 15.76
CA LEU A 15 -9.71 5.33 16.10
C LEU A 15 -9.34 4.74 17.46
N LEU A 16 -8.04 4.64 17.78
CA LEU A 16 -7.56 4.20 19.11
C LEU A 16 -8.15 5.09 20.20
N ARG A 17 -7.98 6.41 20.08
CA ARG A 17 -8.54 7.39 21.03
C ARG A 17 -10.06 7.25 21.20
N LYS A 18 -10.79 6.97 20.11
CA LYS A 18 -12.26 6.78 20.15
C LYS A 18 -12.67 5.44 20.76
N SER A 19 -11.81 4.42 20.69
CA SER A 19 -12.11 3.07 21.17
C SER A 19 -12.22 2.96 22.70
N LYS A 20 -11.71 3.98 23.43
CA LYS A 20 -11.59 4.05 24.89
C LYS A 20 -10.70 2.96 25.50
N LEU A 21 -9.89 2.28 24.70
CA LEU A 21 -8.82 1.43 25.19
C LEU A 21 -7.72 2.31 25.82
N PRO A 22 -6.89 1.77 26.73
CA PRO A 22 -5.75 2.51 27.28
C PRO A 22 -4.72 2.86 26.20
N ASP A 23 -4.85 4.06 25.62
CA ASP A 23 -4.09 4.53 24.45
C ASP A 23 -2.57 4.28 24.58
N LYS A 24 -1.95 4.75 25.68
CA LYS A 24 -0.49 4.64 25.88
C LYS A 24 0.04 3.21 25.82
N GLN A 25 -0.77 2.24 26.25
CA GLN A 25 -0.39 0.83 26.24
C GLN A 25 -0.44 0.24 24.83
N TYR A 26 -1.42 0.65 24.02
CA TYR A 26 -1.67 0.06 22.71
C TYR A 26 -1.06 0.83 21.52
N ILE A 27 -0.53 2.04 21.74
CA ILE A 27 0.20 2.78 20.68
C ILE A 27 1.25 1.91 19.97
N PRO A 28 2.14 1.16 20.64
CA PRO A 28 3.13 0.33 19.94
C PRO A 28 2.50 -0.72 19.02
N GLU A 29 1.36 -1.30 19.41
CA GLU A 29 0.65 -2.29 18.59
C GLU A 29 -0.07 -1.65 17.40
N VAL A 30 -0.66 -0.48 17.60
CA VAL A 30 -1.29 0.29 16.52
C VAL A 30 -0.25 0.78 15.51
N LEU A 31 0.96 1.12 15.94
CA LEU A 31 2.08 1.45 15.04
C LEU A 31 2.56 0.22 14.26
N LYS A 32 2.54 -0.98 14.84
CA LYS A 32 2.78 -2.22 14.09
C LYS A 32 1.68 -2.51 13.08
N LEU A 33 0.42 -2.22 13.42
CA LEU A 33 -0.69 -2.33 12.47
C LEU A 33 -0.51 -1.37 11.29
N TYR A 34 -0.15 -0.12 11.57
CA TYR A 34 0.24 0.87 10.54
C TYR A 34 1.36 0.32 9.63
N GLU A 35 2.45 -0.19 10.21
CA GLU A 35 3.57 -0.76 9.43
C GLU A 35 3.08 -1.90 8.54
N SER A 36 2.27 -2.82 9.06
CA SER A 36 1.76 -3.97 8.30
C SER A 36 0.89 -3.57 7.10
N LEU A 37 0.16 -2.46 7.19
CA LEU A 37 -0.69 -1.96 6.11
C LEU A 37 0.11 -1.23 5.03
N ARG A 38 1.21 -0.57 5.39
CA ARG A 38 1.91 0.36 4.49
C ARG A 38 3.19 -0.19 3.90
N LYS A 39 3.94 -1.00 4.67
CA LYS A 39 5.32 -1.40 4.32
C LYS A 39 5.43 -2.14 3.00
N SER A 40 4.57 -3.13 2.77
CA SER A 40 4.59 -3.92 1.53
C SER A 40 4.43 -3.02 0.30
N ARG A 41 3.36 -2.22 0.30
CA ARG A 41 3.02 -1.31 -0.80
C ARG A 41 4.08 -0.24 -1.05
N THR A 42 4.60 0.40 0.01
CA THR A 42 5.70 1.37 -0.13
C THR A 42 6.95 0.74 -0.70
N THR A 43 7.22 -0.53 -0.36
CA THR A 43 8.36 -1.28 -0.89
C THR A 43 8.16 -1.57 -2.38
N THR A 44 6.97 -2.03 -2.79
CA THR A 44 6.61 -2.24 -4.19
C THR A 44 6.76 -0.95 -5.00
N ASN A 45 6.31 0.19 -4.48
CA ASN A 45 6.47 1.49 -5.14
C ASN A 45 7.95 1.85 -5.37
N VAL A 46 8.80 1.69 -4.35
CA VAL A 46 10.24 1.96 -4.44
C VAL A 46 10.91 1.04 -5.46
N GLN A 47 10.61 -0.26 -5.42
CA GLN A 47 11.16 -1.22 -6.38
C GLN A 47 10.74 -0.91 -7.82
N GLY A 48 9.47 -0.55 -8.03
CA GLY A 48 8.98 -0.13 -9.34
C GLY A 48 9.66 1.16 -9.82
N ALA A 49 9.91 2.13 -8.94
CA ALA A 49 10.67 3.33 -9.29
C ALA A 49 12.12 3.02 -9.69
N VAL A 50 12.77 2.08 -8.99
CA VAL A 50 14.13 1.62 -9.34
C VAL A 50 14.14 0.91 -10.70
N SER A 51 13.16 0.04 -10.98
CA SER A 51 13.00 -0.61 -12.28
C SER A 51 12.78 0.43 -13.38
N ASN A 52 11.86 1.37 -13.16
CA ASN A 52 11.54 2.42 -14.12
C ASN A 52 12.75 3.32 -14.43
N ARG A 53 13.65 3.57 -13.47
CA ARG A 53 14.91 4.30 -13.72
C ARG A 53 15.66 3.67 -14.89
N SER A 54 15.81 2.36 -14.92
CA SER A 54 16.47 1.67 -16.04
C SER A 54 15.61 1.67 -17.29
N THR A 55 14.32 1.33 -17.15
CA THR A 55 13.37 1.26 -18.27
C THR A 55 13.28 2.56 -19.06
N TYR A 56 13.35 3.72 -18.41
CA TYR A 56 13.31 5.02 -19.09
C TYR A 56 14.55 5.30 -19.94
N HIS A 57 15.70 4.73 -19.59
CA HIS A 57 16.99 5.02 -20.20
C HIS A 57 17.52 3.85 -21.04
N LEU A 58 16.62 2.98 -21.53
CA LEU A 58 17.02 1.93 -22.46
C LEU A 58 17.66 2.57 -23.71
N PRO A 59 18.83 2.08 -24.17
CA PRO A 59 19.43 2.54 -25.41
C PRO A 59 18.56 2.13 -26.59
N ASP A 60 18.69 2.85 -27.70
CA ASP A 60 18.00 2.51 -28.94
C ASP A 60 18.30 1.06 -29.34
N GLY A 61 17.23 0.29 -29.57
CA GLY A 61 17.35 -1.12 -29.89
C GLY A 61 16.04 -1.89 -29.74
N PRO A 62 16.06 -3.22 -30.00
CA PRO A 62 14.85 -4.04 -29.97
C PRO A 62 14.10 -4.00 -28.64
N GLU A 63 14.82 -3.95 -27.52
CA GLU A 63 14.22 -3.88 -26.18
C GLU A 63 13.51 -2.55 -25.93
N GLN A 64 14.10 -1.45 -26.40
CA GLN A 64 13.48 -0.12 -26.34
C GLN A 64 12.22 -0.05 -27.21
N GLN A 65 12.25 -0.64 -28.42
CA GLN A 65 11.08 -0.73 -29.29
C GLN A 65 9.95 -1.55 -28.67
N TRP A 66 10.29 -2.67 -28.00
CA TRP A 66 9.35 -3.49 -27.27
C TRP A 66 8.69 -2.72 -26.11
N ARG A 67 9.50 -2.00 -25.31
CA ARG A 67 9.03 -1.12 -24.23
C ARG A 67 8.05 -0.07 -24.74
N ASP A 68 8.38 0.60 -25.84
CA ASP A 68 7.52 1.61 -26.47
C ASP A 68 6.19 1.00 -26.95
N ALA A 69 6.23 -0.18 -27.56
CA ALA A 69 5.03 -0.89 -27.98
C ALA A 69 4.13 -1.26 -26.78
N CYS A 70 4.70 -1.72 -25.67
CA CYS A 70 3.95 -1.97 -24.43
C CYS A 70 3.31 -0.70 -23.88
N LEU A 71 4.02 0.43 -23.86
CA LEU A 71 3.48 1.71 -23.40
C LEU A 71 2.32 2.19 -24.28
N ALA A 72 2.48 2.16 -25.60
CA ALA A 72 1.44 2.55 -26.54
C ALA A 72 0.19 1.66 -26.43
N ALA A 73 0.39 0.35 -26.22
CA ALA A 73 -0.72 -0.57 -26.00
C ALA A 73 -1.45 -0.30 -24.69
N ALA A 74 -0.74 0.08 -23.63
CA ALA A 74 -1.30 0.30 -22.30
C ALA A 74 -2.24 1.52 -22.19
N ASP A 75 -2.23 2.42 -23.19
CA ASP A 75 -3.18 3.54 -23.29
C ASP A 75 -4.57 3.09 -23.79
N VAL A 76 -4.64 1.94 -24.47
CA VAL A 76 -5.87 1.44 -25.11
C VAL A 76 -6.35 0.14 -24.48
N TYR A 77 -5.41 -0.69 -24.03
CA TYR A 77 -5.67 -2.03 -23.53
C TYR A 77 -5.05 -2.26 -22.16
N LEU A 78 -5.57 -3.28 -21.49
CA LEU A 78 -4.98 -3.86 -20.30
C LEU A 78 -3.74 -4.67 -20.71
N VAL A 79 -2.57 -4.25 -20.24
CA VAL A 79 -1.28 -4.86 -20.60
C VAL A 79 -0.61 -5.39 -19.34
N GLN A 80 -0.23 -6.66 -19.38
CA GLN A 80 0.61 -7.31 -18.38
C GLN A 80 2.01 -7.41 -18.95
N THR A 81 2.98 -6.78 -18.29
CA THR A 81 4.35 -6.66 -18.83
C THR A 81 5.38 -6.51 -17.72
N GLU A 82 6.64 -6.80 -18.05
CA GLU A 82 7.75 -6.59 -17.13
C GLU A 82 8.01 -5.10 -16.86
N PHE A 83 7.66 -4.22 -17.81
CA PHE A 83 7.82 -2.79 -17.66
C PHE A 83 6.78 -2.22 -16.70
N LYS A 84 7.19 -1.96 -15.46
CA LYS A 84 6.29 -1.50 -14.38
C LYS A 84 5.48 -0.26 -14.72
N ILE A 85 6.00 0.64 -15.54
CA ILE A 85 5.25 1.78 -16.04
C ILE A 85 4.04 1.42 -16.92
N ALA A 86 4.14 0.37 -17.73
CA ALA A 86 3.08 -0.06 -18.63
C ALA A 86 2.15 -1.08 -17.96
N ASP A 87 2.68 -1.86 -17.01
CA ASP A 87 2.00 -2.96 -16.34
C ASP A 87 0.76 -2.53 -15.58
N GLU A 88 -0.38 -3.11 -15.95
CA GLU A 88 -1.67 -2.84 -15.34
C GLU A 88 -1.72 -3.32 -13.88
N GLY A 89 -1.18 -4.50 -13.58
CA GLY A 89 -1.19 -5.04 -12.22
C GLY A 89 -0.48 -4.09 -11.25
N TYR A 90 0.67 -3.57 -11.65
CA TYR A 90 1.41 -2.55 -10.89
C TYR A 90 0.63 -1.24 -10.76
N LYS A 91 -0.01 -0.74 -11.82
CA LYS A 91 -0.82 0.49 -11.77
C LYS A 91 -2.03 0.33 -10.83
N LEU A 92 -2.74 -0.79 -10.92
CA LEU A 92 -3.87 -1.12 -10.06
C LEU A 92 -3.44 -1.24 -8.62
N ASP A 93 -2.30 -1.90 -8.36
CA ASP A 93 -1.72 -1.87 -7.03
C ASP A 93 -1.53 -0.41 -6.62
N MET A 94 -0.75 0.41 -7.34
CA MET A 94 -0.41 1.78 -6.91
C MET A 94 -1.57 2.80 -6.81
N LEU A 95 -2.59 2.72 -7.67
CA LEU A 95 -3.63 3.74 -7.81
C LEU A 95 -5.03 3.26 -7.41
N GLY A 96 -5.26 1.95 -7.36
CA GLY A 96 -6.58 1.37 -7.16
C GLY A 96 -6.98 1.11 -5.71
N SER A 97 -6.13 1.42 -4.72
CA SER A 97 -6.41 1.04 -3.33
C SER A 97 -7.09 2.14 -2.51
N ASP A 98 -8.01 1.73 -1.64
CA ASP A 98 -8.59 2.59 -0.60
C ASP A 98 -7.87 2.33 0.73
N SER A 99 -6.78 3.07 0.94
CA SER A 99 -5.97 2.97 2.15
C SER A 99 -6.75 3.30 3.43
N VAL A 100 -7.80 4.11 3.36
CA VAL A 100 -8.60 4.49 4.54
C VAL A 100 -9.55 3.36 4.90
N TRP A 101 -10.22 2.75 3.91
CA TRP A 101 -11.09 1.61 4.13
C TRP A 101 -10.32 0.40 4.68
N GLU A 102 -9.15 0.09 4.11
CA GLU A 102 -8.27 -0.98 4.60
C GLU A 102 -7.86 -0.75 6.05
N CYS A 103 -7.47 0.50 6.37
CA CYS A 103 -7.13 0.93 7.72
C CYS A 103 -8.27 0.71 8.72
N VAL A 104 -9.49 1.15 8.38
CA VAL A 104 -10.67 0.99 9.25
C VAL A 104 -10.95 -0.48 9.49
N SER A 105 -11.00 -1.28 8.41
CA SER A 105 -11.29 -2.71 8.47
C SER A 105 -10.26 -3.46 9.33
N ALA A 106 -8.97 -3.14 9.16
CA ALA A 106 -7.89 -3.72 9.95
C ALA A 106 -7.99 -3.35 11.43
N PHE A 107 -8.31 -2.08 11.74
CA PHE A 107 -8.49 -1.63 13.12
C PHE A 107 -9.70 -2.29 13.80
N GLU A 108 -10.82 -2.45 13.11
CA GLU A 108 -11.99 -3.13 13.65
C GLU A 108 -11.70 -4.58 14.03
N ASN A 109 -10.97 -5.30 13.18
CA ASN A 109 -10.52 -6.66 13.46
C ASN A 109 -9.56 -6.70 14.65
N TRP A 110 -8.62 -5.74 14.71
CA TRP A 110 -7.70 -5.58 15.83
C TRP A 110 -8.46 -5.33 17.15
N VAL A 111 -9.43 -4.42 17.19
CA VAL A 111 -10.24 -4.15 18.39
C VAL A 111 -11.07 -5.35 18.83
N LYS A 112 -11.70 -6.07 17.89
CA LYS A 112 -12.49 -7.27 18.19
C LYS A 112 -11.63 -8.32 18.90
N LYS A 113 -10.40 -8.53 18.44
CA LYS A 113 -9.43 -9.44 19.07
C LYS A 113 -9.12 -9.01 20.51
N HIS A 114 -8.74 -7.75 20.73
CA HIS A 114 -8.35 -7.27 22.06
C HIS A 114 -9.51 -7.23 23.06
N ARG A 115 -10.72 -6.90 22.62
CA ARG A 115 -11.92 -6.98 23.49
C ARG A 115 -12.27 -8.41 23.87
N ARG A 116 -12.02 -9.38 23.00
CA ARG A 116 -12.21 -10.80 23.31
C ARG A 116 -11.22 -11.26 24.37
N ASP A 117 -9.95 -10.88 24.21
CA ASP A 117 -8.88 -11.30 25.12
C ASP A 117 -9.03 -10.66 26.51
N LEU A 118 -9.51 -9.41 26.58
CA LEU A 118 -9.89 -8.75 27.84
C LEU A 118 -11.05 -9.47 28.55
N LYS A 119 -12.05 -9.95 27.83
CA LYS A 119 -13.19 -10.69 28.40
C LYS A 119 -12.84 -12.11 28.83
N ALA A 120 -11.81 -12.72 28.24
CA ALA A 120 -11.34 -14.06 28.60
C ALA A 120 -10.39 -14.06 29.81
N SER A 121 -9.93 -12.88 30.23
CA SER A 121 -8.99 -12.68 31.35
C SER A 121 -9.69 -12.31 32.67
N VAL A 122 -11.03 -12.27 32.67
CA VAL A 122 -11.93 -12.01 33.82
C VAL A 122 -12.78 -13.24 34.06
#